data_AF-A0A175RPS3-F1
#
_entry.id   AF-A0A175RPS3-F1
#
_cell.length_a   1.000
_cell.length_b   1.000
_cell.length_c   1.000
_cell.angle_alpha   90.00
_cell.angle_beta   90.00
_cell.angle_gamma   90.00
#
_symmetry.space_group_name_H-M   'P 1'
#
loop_
_entity.id
_entity.type
_entity.pdbx_description
1 polymer ?
#
loop_
_entity_poly.entity_id
_entity_poly.type
_entity_poly.pdbx_seq_one_letter_code
_entity_poly.pdbx_strand_id
1 'polypeptide(L)'
;MSDAPSDHDLAPWVAAQRWYAAKGGAGPTLRTLSTDDDTRLVLDDAATGAVLYQAPVVVRDDTLTDATADLEWVRGLAARIDGGPESLRPIGTVTAARVLSGEQSNTSVICDTESGAQVIVKVFRVLHHGDNPDVTTQLALSAAGSTRVPAVYGALRGSWPDSGRPDGTATGHLAVAQEFLPGTRDAWRVALDDARAGVAFADDATRLGSALAEVHRTLAEVLPTTPATDDRRRAALATMDARLAAAEREAPAIAEHADAVRAVYARVAETSWPDLQRVHGDLHLGQVLAVPGDRGWVFLDFEGEPLRPLAERSVPDVPLRDVAGMLRSFDYVAGALARDADPIDSGDWAHEARSAFLTGYEQGTGGDLRAHREVLDAFELDKAVYEVVYESRNRPDWVGIPLAAVARLAARSSG
;
A
#
# COMPACT_ATOMS: atom_id res chain seq x y z
N MET A 1 37.25 -6.06 -23.37
CA MET A 1 35.94 -6.62 -22.98
C MET A 1 36.07 -6.94 -21.51
N SER A 2 35.48 -6.14 -20.63
CA SER A 2 35.38 -6.53 -19.22
C SER A 2 34.46 -7.75 -19.19
N ASP A 3 34.89 -8.84 -18.58
CA ASP A 3 34.02 -9.98 -18.35
C ASP A 3 32.83 -9.53 -17.49
N ALA A 4 31.63 -10.03 -17.81
CA ALA A 4 30.47 -9.76 -17.00
C ALA A 4 30.69 -10.33 -15.59
N PRO A 5 30.34 -9.60 -14.51
CA PRO A 5 30.63 -10.01 -13.14
C PRO A 5 30.01 -11.38 -12.83
N SER A 6 30.69 -12.25 -12.08
CA SER A 6 30.11 -13.53 -11.67
C SER A 6 29.07 -13.34 -10.56
N ASP A 7 28.28 -14.38 -10.26
CA ASP A 7 27.36 -14.36 -9.12
C ASP A 7 28.10 -14.19 -7.78
N HIS A 8 29.37 -14.66 -7.73
CA HIS A 8 30.25 -14.46 -6.58
C HIS A 8 30.63 -12.99 -6.40
N ASP A 9 30.89 -12.26 -7.50
CA ASP A 9 31.23 -10.84 -7.46
C ASP A 9 30.00 -9.98 -7.11
N LEU A 10 28.81 -10.43 -7.53
CA LEU A 10 27.55 -9.73 -7.28
C LEU A 10 27.05 -9.88 -5.82
N ALA A 11 27.36 -11.00 -5.16
CA ALA A 11 26.85 -11.31 -3.83
C ALA A 11 27.18 -10.24 -2.76
N PRO A 12 28.42 -9.74 -2.63
CA PRO A 12 28.73 -8.63 -1.72
C PRO A 12 27.97 -7.35 -2.05
N TRP A 13 27.77 -7.06 -3.33
CA TRP A 13 27.05 -5.86 -3.77
C TRP A 13 25.57 -5.94 -3.38
N VAL A 14 24.90 -7.07 -3.62
CA VAL A 14 23.50 -7.30 -3.22
C VAL A 14 23.35 -7.21 -1.70
N ALA A 15 24.24 -7.83 -0.94
CA ALA A 15 24.19 -7.84 0.52
C ALA A 15 24.28 -6.43 1.13
N ALA A 16 24.95 -5.50 0.46
CA ALA A 16 25.09 -4.11 0.89
C ALA A 16 23.84 -3.25 0.60
N GLN A 17 22.91 -3.73 -0.22
CA GLN A 17 21.75 -2.95 -0.63
C GLN A 17 20.70 -2.84 0.47
N ARG A 18 20.00 -1.70 0.50
CA ARG A 18 18.93 -1.47 1.49
C ARG A 18 17.73 -2.39 1.31
N TRP A 19 17.45 -2.78 0.07
CA TRP A 19 16.35 -3.66 -0.33
C TRP A 19 16.65 -5.15 -0.16
N TYR A 20 17.86 -5.52 0.26
CA TYR A 20 18.18 -6.92 0.54
C TYR A 20 17.37 -7.43 1.74
N ALA A 21 16.66 -8.55 1.55
CA ALA A 21 15.69 -9.04 2.53
C ALA A 21 16.35 -9.79 3.71
N ALA A 22 17.47 -10.49 3.48
CA ALA A 22 18.10 -11.37 4.47
C ALA A 22 19.30 -10.72 5.20
N LYS A 23 19.14 -9.47 5.67
CA LYS A 23 20.20 -8.75 6.40
C LYS A 23 20.60 -9.48 7.68
N GLY A 24 21.90 -9.49 7.98
CA GLY A 24 22.46 -10.09 9.20
C GLY A 24 22.63 -11.61 9.17
N GLY A 25 22.33 -12.26 8.05
CA GLY A 25 22.60 -13.68 7.82
C GLY A 25 24.02 -13.97 7.29
N ALA A 26 24.24 -15.20 6.79
CA ALA A 26 25.52 -15.66 6.25
C ALA A 26 25.93 -15.02 4.89
N GLY A 27 25.13 -14.07 4.40
CA GLY A 27 25.25 -13.49 3.06
C GLY A 27 24.45 -14.25 2.00
N PRO A 28 24.21 -13.64 0.83
CA PRO A 28 23.39 -14.23 -0.22
C PRO A 28 24.13 -15.37 -0.93
N THR A 29 23.39 -16.40 -1.34
CA THR A 29 23.85 -17.47 -2.23
C THR A 29 23.15 -17.30 -3.56
N LEU A 30 23.79 -16.52 -4.44
CA LEU A 30 23.18 -16.05 -5.68
C LEU A 30 23.29 -17.06 -6.83
N ARG A 31 22.22 -17.14 -7.62
CA ARG A 31 22.15 -17.82 -8.90
C ARG A 31 21.42 -16.97 -9.92
N THR A 32 22.12 -16.50 -10.94
CA THR A 32 21.51 -15.75 -12.04
C THR A 32 20.61 -16.68 -12.88
N LEU A 33 19.34 -16.31 -13.00
CA LEU A 33 18.34 -17.01 -13.82
C LEU A 33 18.30 -16.48 -15.26
N SER A 34 18.47 -15.16 -15.41
CA SER A 34 18.50 -14.49 -16.71
C SER A 34 19.28 -13.18 -16.64
N THR A 35 19.74 -12.70 -17.79
CA THR A 35 20.38 -11.39 -17.95
C THR A 35 19.88 -10.75 -19.23
N ASP A 36 19.42 -9.50 -19.12
CA ASP A 36 18.83 -8.71 -20.20
C ASP A 36 19.04 -7.21 -19.91
N ASP A 37 19.54 -6.43 -20.87
CA ASP A 37 19.81 -4.98 -20.73
C ASP A 37 20.44 -4.56 -19.39
N ASP A 38 21.63 -5.10 -19.08
CA ASP A 38 22.37 -4.87 -17.83
C ASP A 38 21.56 -5.19 -16.55
N THR A 39 20.47 -5.94 -16.68
CA THR A 39 19.58 -6.34 -15.59
C THR A 39 19.64 -7.85 -15.43
N ARG A 40 19.93 -8.28 -14.20
CA ARG A 40 19.94 -9.69 -13.82
C ARG A 40 18.73 -10.03 -12.98
N LEU A 41 18.09 -11.15 -13.29
CA LEU A 41 17.17 -11.79 -12.36
C LEU A 41 17.95 -12.85 -11.58
N VAL A 42 18.10 -12.64 -10.28
CA VAL A 42 19.02 -13.42 -9.44
C VAL A 42 18.27 -14.02 -8.28
N LEU A 43 18.28 -15.34 -8.18
CA LEU A 43 17.72 -16.05 -7.05
C LEU A 43 18.75 -16.10 -5.92
N ASP A 44 18.36 -15.71 -4.71
CA ASP A 44 19.11 -15.95 -3.49
C ASP A 44 18.52 -17.18 -2.78
N ASP A 45 19.28 -18.27 -2.76
CA ASP A 45 18.93 -19.52 -2.07
C ASP A 45 19.32 -19.49 -0.57
N ALA A 46 19.28 -18.30 0.05
CA ALA A 46 19.61 -18.10 1.46
C ALA A 46 18.76 -18.97 2.42
N ALA A 47 19.31 -19.26 3.59
CA ALA A 47 18.70 -20.14 4.60
C ALA A 47 17.31 -19.68 5.09
N THR A 48 16.96 -18.40 4.90
CA THR A 48 15.66 -17.82 5.25
C THR A 48 14.55 -18.12 4.25
N GLY A 49 14.87 -18.79 3.14
CA GLY A 49 13.96 -19.06 2.03
C GLY A 49 14.41 -18.34 0.75
N ALA A 50 14.06 -18.92 -0.40
CA ALA A 50 14.48 -18.41 -1.69
C ALA A 50 13.80 -17.07 -2.02
N VAL A 51 14.59 -16.05 -2.39
CA VAL A 51 14.09 -14.72 -2.78
C VAL A 51 14.63 -14.38 -4.17
N LEU A 52 13.75 -13.98 -5.08
CA LEU A 52 14.15 -13.51 -6.41
C LEU A 52 14.34 -12.00 -6.40
N TYR A 53 15.51 -11.56 -6.86
CA TYR A 53 15.83 -10.15 -7.01
C TYR A 53 15.97 -9.74 -8.47
N GLN A 54 15.58 -8.50 -8.76
CA GLN A 54 15.97 -7.78 -9.97
C GLN A 54 17.15 -6.87 -9.65
N ALA A 55 18.29 -7.13 -10.30
CA ALA A 55 19.54 -6.40 -10.11
C ALA A 55 20.01 -5.77 -11.44
N PRO A 56 19.59 -4.54 -11.75
CA PRO A 56 20.24 -3.68 -12.75
C PRO A 56 21.64 -3.29 -12.26
N VAL A 57 22.68 -3.87 -12.86
CA VAL A 57 24.08 -3.66 -12.49
C VAL A 57 24.95 -3.44 -13.71
N VAL A 58 25.75 -2.38 -13.65
CA VAL A 58 26.79 -2.06 -14.64
C VAL A 58 28.15 -1.98 -13.95
N VAL A 59 29.20 -2.44 -14.64
CA VAL A 59 30.58 -2.34 -14.17
C VAL A 59 31.18 -1.04 -14.72
N ARG A 60 31.63 -0.16 -13.82
CA ARG A 60 32.32 1.10 -14.15
C ARG A 60 33.60 1.17 -13.34
N ASP A 61 34.74 1.35 -14.00
CA ASP A 61 36.07 1.40 -13.36
C ASP A 61 36.28 0.25 -12.36
N ASP A 62 36.02 -0.98 -12.81
CA ASP A 62 36.09 -2.23 -12.03
C ASP A 62 35.20 -2.27 -10.77
N THR A 63 34.20 -1.38 -10.69
CA THR A 63 33.25 -1.29 -9.58
C THR A 63 31.83 -1.59 -10.04
N LEU A 64 31.13 -2.46 -9.32
CA LEU A 64 29.71 -2.72 -9.51
C LEU A 64 28.89 -1.51 -9.07
N THR A 65 28.10 -0.97 -9.99
CA THR A 65 27.21 0.16 -9.73
C THR A 65 25.80 -0.17 -10.16
N ASP A 66 24.83 0.46 -9.49
CA ASP A 66 23.42 0.28 -9.80
C ASP A 66 23.07 0.99 -11.11
N ALA A 67 22.59 0.26 -12.11
CA ALA A 67 22.30 0.82 -13.43
C ALA A 67 21.10 1.80 -13.39
N THR A 68 20.29 1.81 -12.33
CA THR A 68 19.23 2.82 -12.14
C THR A 68 19.76 4.26 -12.02
N ALA A 69 21.07 4.43 -11.77
CA ALA A 69 21.75 5.73 -11.81
C ALA A 69 22.33 6.09 -13.19
N ASP A 70 22.22 5.20 -14.19
CA ASP A 70 22.65 5.42 -15.56
C ASP A 70 21.49 5.94 -16.41
N LEU A 71 21.65 7.12 -17.02
CA LEU A 71 20.64 7.73 -17.87
C LEU A 71 20.30 6.88 -19.11
N GLU A 72 21.29 6.23 -19.73
CA GLU A 72 21.04 5.39 -20.91
C GLU A 72 20.26 4.13 -20.54
N TRP A 73 20.55 3.55 -19.38
CA TRP A 73 19.77 2.44 -18.85
C TRP A 73 18.32 2.85 -18.57
N VAL A 74 18.12 4.02 -17.94
CA VAL A 74 16.78 4.57 -17.66
C VAL A 74 16.01 4.85 -18.96
N ARG A 75 16.68 5.35 -20.02
CA ARG A 75 16.08 5.52 -21.36
C ARG A 75 15.64 4.20 -21.96
N GLY A 76 16.48 3.16 -21.85
CA GLY A 76 16.14 1.81 -22.30
C GLY A 76 14.92 1.25 -21.57
N LEU A 77 14.88 1.40 -20.24
CA LEU A 77 13.72 0.99 -19.42
C LEU A 77 12.44 1.73 -19.84
N ALA A 78 12.51 3.06 -20.01
CA ALA A 78 11.35 3.85 -20.45
C ALA A 78 10.83 3.40 -21.82
N ALA A 79 11.73 3.16 -22.78
CA ALA A 79 11.36 2.66 -24.11
C ALA A 79 10.68 1.28 -24.06
N ARG A 80 11.13 0.40 -23.15
CA ARG A 80 10.51 -0.92 -22.95
C ARG A 80 9.12 -0.82 -22.32
N ILE A 81 8.92 0.11 -21.39
CA ILE A 81 7.60 0.40 -20.82
C ILE A 81 6.68 0.95 -21.92
N ASP A 82 7.15 1.90 -22.74
CA ASP A 82 6.39 2.50 -23.84
C ASP A 82 6.02 1.47 -24.93
N GLY A 83 6.91 0.53 -25.22
CA GLY A 83 6.66 -0.57 -26.16
C GLY A 83 5.85 -1.74 -25.59
N GLY A 84 5.54 -1.72 -24.29
CA GLY A 84 4.87 -2.79 -23.57
C GLY A 84 3.34 -2.80 -23.74
N PRO A 85 2.69 -3.95 -23.51
CA PRO A 85 1.23 -4.07 -23.65
C PRO A 85 0.44 -3.30 -22.57
N GLU A 86 1.10 -2.93 -21.47
CA GLU A 86 0.51 -2.15 -20.36
C GLU A 86 0.85 -0.64 -20.47
N SER A 87 1.34 -0.18 -21.62
CA SER A 87 1.50 1.25 -21.89
C SER A 87 0.13 1.91 -22.10
N LEU A 88 -0.19 2.90 -21.26
CA LEU A 88 -1.40 3.73 -21.39
C LEU A 88 -1.12 5.04 -22.11
N ARG A 89 0.11 5.55 -21.98
CA ARG A 89 0.59 6.78 -22.63
C ARG A 89 2.12 6.77 -22.67
N PRO A 90 2.74 7.40 -23.70
CA PRO A 90 4.18 7.39 -23.82
C PRO A 90 4.84 8.22 -22.71
N ILE A 91 5.88 7.66 -22.10
CA ILE A 91 6.87 8.39 -21.29
C ILE A 91 7.66 9.33 -22.22
N GLY A 92 8.05 8.81 -23.39
CA GLY A 92 8.85 9.54 -24.37
C GLY A 92 10.33 9.67 -23.98
N THR A 93 11.04 10.59 -24.62
CA THR A 93 12.48 10.77 -24.42
C THR A 93 12.78 11.28 -23.02
N VAL A 94 13.53 10.51 -22.22
CA VAL A 94 14.06 10.95 -20.92
C VAL A 94 15.30 11.82 -21.14
N THR A 95 15.29 13.05 -20.61
CA THR A 95 16.38 14.03 -20.76
C THR A 95 17.28 14.07 -19.53
N ALA A 96 16.74 13.80 -18.34
CA ALA A 96 17.48 13.68 -17.10
C ALA A 96 16.84 12.63 -16.19
N ALA A 97 17.62 12.00 -15.32
CA ALA A 97 17.16 11.00 -14.36
C ALA A 97 17.91 11.14 -13.03
N ARG A 98 17.18 10.93 -11.92
CA ARG A 98 17.77 10.92 -10.57
C ARG A 98 17.12 9.86 -9.70
N VAL A 99 17.93 9.06 -9.02
CA VAL A 99 17.45 8.07 -8.06
C VAL A 99 16.95 8.79 -6.80
N LEU A 100 15.76 8.40 -6.32
CA LEU A 100 15.22 8.89 -5.06
C LEU A 100 15.93 8.18 -3.89
N SER A 101 16.58 8.95 -3.02
CA SER A 101 17.28 8.40 -1.86
C SER A 101 16.32 8.11 -0.71
N GLY A 102 16.57 7.03 0.04
CA GLY A 102 15.88 6.75 1.31
C GLY A 102 14.84 5.63 1.24
N GLU A 103 14.52 5.13 0.04
CA GLU A 103 13.63 3.98 -0.12
C GLU A 103 14.24 2.69 0.44
N GLN A 104 13.37 1.80 0.94
CA GLN A 104 13.77 0.58 1.61
C GLN A 104 13.52 -0.69 0.80
N SER A 105 12.44 -0.77 0.01
CA SER A 105 12.02 -2.00 -0.68
C SER A 105 12.28 -2.00 -2.18
N ASN A 106 12.24 -0.83 -2.82
CA ASN A 106 12.37 -0.66 -4.26
C ASN A 106 13.34 0.47 -4.59
N THR A 107 13.58 0.71 -5.88
CA THR A 107 14.32 1.89 -6.35
C THR A 107 13.45 2.71 -7.27
N SER A 108 13.16 3.95 -6.89
CA SER A 108 12.42 4.90 -7.70
C SER A 108 13.38 5.87 -8.37
N VAL A 109 13.18 6.06 -9.67
CA VAL A 109 13.93 7.01 -10.49
C VAL A 109 12.98 8.11 -10.94
N ILE A 110 13.33 9.36 -10.70
CA ILE A 110 12.56 10.50 -11.20
C ILE A 110 13.22 10.97 -12.49
N CYS A 111 12.41 11.01 -13.55
CA CYS A 111 12.79 11.26 -14.92
C CYS A 111 12.15 12.57 -15.38
N ASP A 112 12.96 13.48 -15.90
CA ASP A 112 12.49 14.63 -16.67
C ASP A 112 12.41 14.23 -18.14
N THR A 113 11.27 14.47 -18.78
CA THR A 113 11.05 14.10 -20.19
C THR A 113 11.18 15.30 -21.13
N GLU A 114 11.41 15.04 -22.41
CA GLU A 114 11.46 16.08 -23.46
C GLU A 114 10.14 16.85 -23.59
N SER A 115 9.01 16.24 -23.24
CA SER A 115 7.70 16.90 -23.19
C SER A 115 7.54 17.85 -21.99
N GLY A 116 8.51 17.88 -21.07
CA GLY A 116 8.46 18.65 -19.83
C GLY A 116 7.68 17.96 -18.70
N ALA A 117 7.25 16.71 -18.90
CA ALA A 117 6.63 15.93 -17.83
C ALA A 117 7.68 15.40 -16.85
N GLN A 118 7.29 15.24 -15.60
CA GLN A 118 8.08 14.51 -14.60
C GLN A 118 7.44 13.15 -14.34
N VAL A 119 8.23 12.10 -14.50
CA VAL A 119 7.79 10.70 -14.37
C VAL A 119 8.60 10.06 -13.26
N ILE A 120 7.95 9.32 -12.36
CA ILE A 120 8.60 8.44 -11.40
C ILE A 120 8.49 7.00 -11.87
N VAL A 121 9.62 6.33 -12.01
CA VAL A 121 9.71 4.92 -12.40
C VAL A 121 10.15 4.11 -11.18
N LYS A 122 9.23 3.32 -10.61
CA LYS A 122 9.49 2.39 -9.50
C LYS A 122 10.00 1.08 -10.09
N VAL A 123 11.27 0.76 -9.85
CA VAL A 123 11.93 -0.50 -10.21
C VAL A 123 11.80 -1.47 -9.04
N PHE A 124 11.05 -2.56 -9.25
CA PHE A 124 10.82 -3.55 -8.20
C PHE A 124 12.10 -4.36 -7.95
N ARG A 125 12.56 -4.43 -6.70
CA ARG A 125 13.81 -5.15 -6.37
C ARG A 125 13.56 -6.58 -5.96
N VAL A 126 12.51 -6.83 -5.19
CA VAL A 126 12.04 -8.17 -4.87
C VAL A 126 10.91 -8.51 -5.84
N LEU A 127 11.05 -9.63 -6.55
CA LEU A 127 10.07 -10.08 -7.52
C LEU A 127 9.23 -11.23 -6.97
N HIS A 128 7.95 -11.18 -7.30
CA HIS A 128 6.98 -12.23 -6.96
C HIS A 128 6.25 -12.67 -8.21
N HIS A 129 5.88 -13.95 -8.23
CA HIS A 129 4.99 -14.48 -9.27
C HIS A 129 3.58 -13.89 -9.14
N GLY A 130 3.03 -13.44 -10.26
CA GLY A 130 1.66 -12.94 -10.37
C GLY A 130 1.57 -11.42 -10.51
N ASP A 131 0.34 -10.93 -10.44
CA ASP A 131 0.06 -9.50 -10.55
C ASP A 131 0.43 -8.76 -9.27
N ASN A 132 1.07 -7.59 -9.42
CA ASN A 132 1.28 -6.67 -8.32
C ASN A 132 0.01 -5.79 -8.21
N PRO A 133 -0.73 -5.84 -7.08
CA PRO A 133 -1.96 -5.07 -6.90
C PRO A 133 -1.73 -3.56 -6.97
N ASP A 134 -0.55 -3.06 -6.59
CA ASP A 134 -0.17 -1.64 -6.73
C ASP A 134 -0.17 -1.20 -8.19
N VAL A 135 0.31 -2.08 -9.07
CA VAL A 135 0.39 -1.82 -10.51
C VAL A 135 -0.98 -1.98 -11.16
N THR A 136 -1.64 -3.12 -10.96
CA THR A 136 -2.90 -3.42 -11.67
C THR A 136 -4.05 -2.53 -11.25
N THR A 137 -4.13 -2.15 -9.96
CA THR A 137 -5.17 -1.25 -9.46
C THR A 137 -4.99 0.17 -10.01
N GLN A 138 -3.76 0.69 -9.99
CA GLN A 138 -3.48 2.03 -10.49
C GLN A 138 -3.57 2.12 -12.02
N LEU A 139 -3.18 1.06 -12.76
CA LEU A 139 -3.41 0.95 -14.20
C LEU A 139 -4.90 1.01 -14.52
N ALA A 140 -5.73 0.24 -13.81
CA ALA A 140 -7.18 0.21 -14.03
C ALA A 140 -7.83 1.58 -13.78
N LEU A 141 -7.46 2.25 -12.67
CA LEU A 141 -7.92 3.60 -12.34
C LEU A 141 -7.47 4.64 -13.37
N SER A 142 -6.21 4.58 -13.81
CA SER A 142 -5.67 5.51 -14.82
C SER A 142 -6.30 5.31 -16.19
N ALA A 143 -6.50 4.05 -16.60
CA ALA A 143 -7.16 3.71 -17.86
C ALA A 143 -8.63 4.18 -17.87
N ALA A 144 -9.29 4.19 -16.71
CA ALA A 144 -10.63 4.75 -16.52
C ALA A 144 -10.66 6.29 -16.49
N GLY A 145 -9.50 6.96 -16.54
CA GLY A 145 -9.39 8.41 -16.50
C GLY A 145 -9.50 9.01 -15.09
N SER A 146 -9.35 8.21 -14.02
CA SER A 146 -9.38 8.72 -12.65
C SER A 146 -8.24 9.71 -12.41
N THR A 147 -8.57 10.85 -11.79
CA THR A 147 -7.58 11.84 -11.34
C THR A 147 -7.13 11.61 -9.90
N ARG A 148 -7.68 10.59 -9.23
CA ARG A 148 -7.47 10.25 -7.82
C ARG A 148 -6.26 9.36 -7.57
N VAL A 149 -5.52 8.99 -8.62
CA VAL A 149 -4.21 8.32 -8.52
C VAL A 149 -3.21 9.10 -9.38
N PRO A 150 -1.89 8.96 -9.17
CA PRO A 150 -0.91 9.45 -10.13
C PRO A 150 -1.17 8.83 -11.50
N ALA A 151 -1.12 9.63 -12.57
CA ALA A 151 -1.38 9.10 -13.89
C ALA A 151 -0.33 8.03 -14.25
N VAL A 152 -0.77 6.80 -14.52
CA VAL A 152 0.14 5.73 -14.93
C VAL A 152 0.51 5.88 -16.41
N TYR A 153 1.80 5.84 -16.69
CA TYR A 153 2.33 5.81 -18.06
C TYR A 153 2.31 4.38 -18.61
N GLY A 154 2.80 3.44 -17.81
CA GLY A 154 2.71 2.02 -18.09
C GLY A 154 3.50 1.19 -17.10
N ALA A 155 3.53 -0.12 -17.31
CA ALA A 155 4.33 -1.04 -16.53
C ALA A 155 5.11 -2.02 -17.43
N LEU A 156 6.24 -2.50 -16.90
CA LEU A 156 7.04 -3.54 -17.53
C LEU A 156 6.77 -4.87 -16.84
N ARG A 157 6.43 -5.89 -17.62
CA ARG A 157 6.32 -7.28 -17.15
C ARG A 157 7.48 -8.11 -17.68
N GLY A 158 7.84 -9.11 -16.90
CA GLY A 158 8.86 -10.10 -17.25
C GLY A 158 8.43 -11.52 -16.92
N SER A 159 9.21 -12.48 -17.40
CA SER A 159 9.09 -13.89 -17.06
C SER A 159 10.44 -14.47 -16.67
N TRP A 160 10.43 -15.49 -15.83
CA TRP A 160 11.62 -16.20 -15.39
C TRP A 160 11.32 -17.68 -15.12
N PRO A 161 12.33 -18.58 -15.20
CA PRO A 161 12.15 -19.97 -14.83
C PRO A 161 11.78 -20.12 -13.34
N ASP A 162 10.75 -20.89 -13.03
CA ASP A 162 10.33 -21.26 -11.68
C ASP A 162 9.79 -22.70 -11.69
N SER A 163 10.61 -23.66 -11.25
CA SER A 163 10.25 -25.08 -11.21
C SER A 163 9.13 -25.41 -10.21
N GLY A 164 8.78 -24.47 -9.32
CA GLY A 164 7.61 -24.59 -8.45
C GLY A 164 6.28 -24.35 -9.18
N ARG A 165 6.31 -23.89 -10.43
CA ARG A 165 5.12 -23.64 -11.25
C ARG A 165 4.79 -24.83 -12.16
N PRO A 166 3.49 -25.09 -12.43
CA PRO A 166 3.08 -26.19 -13.31
C PRO A 166 3.68 -26.14 -14.72
N ASP A 167 3.89 -24.94 -15.25
CA ASP A 167 4.48 -24.66 -16.56
C ASP A 167 5.99 -24.32 -16.49
N GLY A 168 6.58 -24.42 -15.30
CA GLY A 168 7.99 -24.12 -15.05
C GLY A 168 8.36 -22.64 -15.21
N THR A 169 7.38 -21.74 -15.35
CA THR A 169 7.61 -20.31 -15.64
C THR A 169 6.81 -19.44 -14.69
N ALA A 170 7.44 -18.43 -14.12
CA ALA A 170 6.76 -17.38 -13.38
C ALA A 170 6.78 -16.07 -14.18
N THR A 171 5.77 -15.24 -13.95
CA THR A 171 5.66 -13.89 -14.52
C THR A 171 5.39 -12.88 -13.41
N GLY A 172 5.75 -11.62 -13.65
CA GLY A 172 5.47 -10.54 -12.69
C GLY A 172 5.86 -9.18 -13.23
N HIS A 173 5.59 -8.14 -12.43
CA HIS A 173 5.93 -6.76 -12.76
C HIS A 173 7.37 -6.46 -12.37
N LEU A 174 8.14 -5.89 -13.30
CA LEU A 174 9.54 -5.49 -13.13
C LEU A 174 9.67 -4.00 -12.80
N ALA A 175 8.82 -3.16 -13.38
CA ALA A 175 8.78 -1.74 -13.10
C ALA A 175 7.39 -1.15 -13.40
N VAL A 176 7.09 0.01 -12.81
CA VAL A 176 5.92 0.83 -13.16
C VAL A 176 6.34 2.29 -13.28
N ALA A 177 5.82 3.00 -14.28
CA ALA A 177 6.06 4.42 -14.52
C ALA A 177 4.78 5.22 -14.29
N GLN A 178 4.89 6.27 -13.49
CA GLN A 178 3.76 7.09 -13.05
C GLN A 178 4.12 8.56 -13.07
N GLU A 179 3.12 9.43 -13.07
CA GLU A 179 3.30 10.85 -12.83
C GLU A 179 4.03 11.11 -11.50
N PHE A 180 5.09 11.91 -11.56
CA PHE A 180 5.72 12.43 -10.35
C PHE A 180 5.01 13.71 -9.91
N LEU A 181 4.62 13.78 -8.64
CA LEU A 181 3.91 14.92 -8.05
C LEU A 181 4.89 15.72 -7.16
N PRO A 182 5.61 16.72 -7.70
CA PRO A 182 6.63 17.44 -6.95
C PRO A 182 6.03 18.31 -5.85
N GLY A 183 6.67 18.33 -4.68
CA GLY A 183 6.34 19.24 -3.59
C GLY A 183 5.03 18.94 -2.86
N THR A 184 4.40 17.79 -3.12
CA THR A 184 3.20 17.36 -2.39
C THR A 184 3.54 16.84 -1.00
N ARG A 185 2.63 17.07 -0.05
CA ARG A 185 2.70 16.51 1.30
C ARG A 185 1.74 15.32 1.40
N ASP A 186 2.11 14.31 2.19
CA ASP A 186 1.14 13.30 2.62
C ASP A 186 0.05 13.94 3.50
N ALA A 187 -1.17 13.40 3.42
CA ALA A 187 -2.34 13.90 4.15
C ALA A 187 -2.17 13.77 5.66
N TRP A 188 -1.30 12.85 6.12
CA TRP A 188 -0.97 12.72 7.53
C TRP A 188 -0.30 13.99 8.06
N ARG A 189 0.71 14.51 7.36
CA ARG A 189 1.37 15.78 7.74
C ARG A 189 0.40 16.96 7.69
N VAL A 190 -0.47 17.03 6.67
CA VAL A 190 -1.50 18.09 6.59
C VAL A 190 -2.41 18.04 7.83
N ALA A 191 -2.98 16.88 8.10
CA ALA A 191 -3.86 16.65 9.24
C ALA A 191 -3.19 16.94 10.59
N LEU A 192 -1.92 16.52 10.75
CA LEU A 192 -1.16 16.74 11.98
C LEU A 192 -0.88 18.23 12.23
N ASP A 193 -0.52 18.97 11.19
CA ASP A 193 -0.27 20.41 11.28
C ASP A 193 -1.55 21.18 11.60
N ASP A 194 -2.66 20.85 10.92
CA ASP A 194 -3.95 21.49 11.15
C ASP A 194 -4.49 21.20 12.56
N ALA A 195 -4.43 19.94 12.99
CA ALA A 195 -4.82 19.55 14.35
C ALA A 195 -3.96 20.26 15.41
N ARG A 196 -2.64 20.36 15.20
CA ARG A 196 -1.73 21.08 16.10
C ARG A 196 -2.03 22.58 16.15
N ALA A 197 -2.44 23.17 15.03
CA ALA A 197 -2.79 24.58 14.94
C ALA A 197 -4.23 24.89 15.38
N GLY A 198 -5.05 23.86 15.70
CA GLY A 198 -6.47 24.02 15.99
C GLY A 198 -7.30 24.44 14.76
N VAL A 199 -6.80 24.18 13.55
CA VAL A 199 -7.51 24.44 12.30
C VAL A 199 -8.48 23.29 12.03
N ALA A 200 -9.74 23.63 11.77
CA ALA A 200 -10.77 22.65 11.46
C ALA A 200 -10.46 21.91 10.15
N PHE A 201 -10.58 20.58 10.15
CA PHE A 201 -10.27 19.72 9.00
C PHE A 201 -11.53 19.12 8.34
N ALA A 202 -12.72 19.59 8.73
CA ALA A 202 -13.98 19.03 8.27
C ALA A 202 -14.14 19.08 6.74
N ASP A 203 -13.90 20.24 6.11
CA ASP A 203 -14.04 20.40 4.66
C ASP A 203 -13.07 19.48 3.88
N ASP A 204 -11.82 19.40 4.35
CA ASP A 204 -10.80 18.57 3.75
C ASP A 204 -11.08 17.07 3.94
N ALA A 205 -11.59 16.68 5.12
CA ALA A 205 -12.06 15.33 5.38
C ALA A 205 -13.27 14.96 4.51
N THR A 206 -14.24 15.87 4.31
CA THR A 206 -15.36 15.63 3.39
C THR A 206 -14.87 15.44 1.95
N ARG A 207 -13.96 16.29 1.47
CA ARG A 207 -13.34 16.11 0.15
C ARG A 207 -12.58 14.78 0.04
N LEU A 208 -11.91 14.36 1.11
CA LEU A 208 -11.19 13.08 1.15
C LEU A 208 -12.16 11.90 1.08
N GLY A 209 -13.27 11.96 1.80
CA GLY A 209 -14.34 10.96 1.75
C GLY A 209 -14.93 10.83 0.35
N SER A 210 -15.26 11.95 -0.29
CA SER A 210 -15.78 11.96 -1.65
C SER A 210 -14.76 11.44 -2.67
N ALA A 211 -13.47 11.75 -2.49
CA ALA A 211 -12.40 11.26 -3.34
C ALA A 211 -12.23 9.73 -3.22
N LEU A 212 -12.31 9.17 -2.01
CA LEU A 212 -12.25 7.72 -1.82
C LEU A 212 -13.47 7.03 -2.44
N ALA A 213 -14.66 7.60 -2.28
CA ALA A 213 -15.87 7.07 -2.90
C ALA A 213 -15.77 7.05 -4.45
N GLU A 214 -15.17 8.08 -5.05
CA GLU A 214 -14.87 8.11 -6.48
C GLU A 214 -13.94 6.94 -6.89
N VAL A 215 -12.84 6.72 -6.15
CA VAL A 215 -11.94 5.57 -6.37
C VAL A 215 -12.70 4.25 -6.31
N HIS A 216 -13.49 4.04 -5.25
CA HIS A 216 -14.24 2.81 -5.07
C HIS A 216 -15.27 2.56 -6.17
N ARG A 217 -15.99 3.60 -6.62
CA ARG A 217 -16.93 3.46 -7.74
C ARG A 217 -16.21 3.10 -9.03
N THR A 218 -15.13 3.80 -9.36
CA THR A 218 -14.35 3.48 -10.56
C THR A 218 -13.81 2.05 -10.52
N LEU A 219 -13.28 1.60 -9.37
CA LEU A 219 -12.82 0.20 -9.23
C LEU A 219 -13.95 -0.81 -9.42
N ALA A 220 -15.13 -0.56 -8.86
CA ALA A 220 -16.31 -1.41 -9.04
C ALA A 220 -16.78 -1.47 -10.50
N GLU A 221 -16.64 -0.37 -11.23
CA GLU A 221 -17.03 -0.24 -12.62
C GLU A 221 -16.07 -0.97 -13.57
N VAL A 222 -14.76 -0.91 -13.30
CA VAL A 222 -13.73 -1.39 -14.25
C VAL A 222 -13.07 -2.71 -13.87
N LEU A 223 -13.27 -3.18 -12.63
CA LEU A 223 -12.78 -4.48 -12.15
C LEU A 223 -13.93 -5.35 -11.63
N PRO A 224 -13.78 -6.69 -11.60
CA PRO A 224 -14.84 -7.57 -11.14
C PRO A 224 -15.25 -7.29 -9.70
N THR A 225 -16.57 -7.19 -9.47
CA THR A 225 -17.18 -7.30 -8.14
C THR A 225 -17.71 -8.71 -7.91
N THR A 226 -17.83 -9.09 -6.65
CA THR A 226 -18.42 -10.38 -6.27
C THR A 226 -19.38 -10.20 -5.11
N PRO A 227 -20.56 -10.86 -5.12
CA PRO A 227 -21.47 -10.81 -3.99
C PRO A 227 -20.80 -11.26 -2.69
N ALA A 228 -21.12 -10.58 -1.59
CA ALA A 228 -20.70 -11.00 -0.26
C ALA A 228 -21.51 -12.22 0.22
N THR A 229 -21.28 -13.39 -0.40
CA THR A 229 -21.97 -14.64 -0.05
C THR A 229 -21.71 -15.05 1.40
N ASP A 230 -22.56 -15.92 1.94
CA ASP A 230 -22.42 -16.38 3.33
C ASP A 230 -21.05 -17.03 3.60
N ASP A 231 -20.49 -17.75 2.62
CA ASP A 231 -19.13 -18.32 2.71
C ASP A 231 -18.06 -17.23 2.82
N ARG A 232 -18.19 -16.15 2.05
CA ARG A 232 -17.25 -15.01 2.10
C ARG A 232 -17.34 -14.29 3.44
N ARG A 233 -18.55 -14.02 3.93
CA ARG A 233 -18.77 -13.38 5.23
C ARG A 233 -18.21 -14.24 6.37
N ARG A 234 -18.48 -15.55 6.36
CA ARG A 234 -17.91 -16.49 7.34
C ARG A 234 -16.38 -16.53 7.33
N ALA A 235 -15.76 -16.54 6.16
CA ALA A 235 -14.29 -16.54 6.06
C ALA A 235 -13.66 -15.24 6.60
N ALA A 236 -14.28 -14.09 6.33
CA ALA A 236 -13.85 -12.82 6.88
C ALA A 236 -13.98 -12.80 8.42
N LEU A 237 -15.14 -13.19 8.95
CA LEU A 237 -15.37 -13.25 10.40
C LEU A 237 -14.44 -14.23 11.11
N ALA A 238 -14.17 -15.40 10.52
CA ALA A 238 -13.19 -16.34 11.07
C ALA A 238 -11.78 -15.74 11.14
N THR A 239 -11.42 -14.87 10.18
CA THR A 239 -10.14 -14.13 10.21
C THR A 239 -10.14 -13.10 11.33
N MET A 240 -11.24 -12.38 11.54
CA MET A 240 -11.40 -11.41 12.64
C MET A 240 -11.34 -12.10 14.02
N ASP A 241 -11.99 -13.25 14.18
CA ASP A 241 -11.93 -14.06 15.40
C ASP A 241 -10.51 -14.57 15.67
N ALA A 242 -9.79 -15.03 14.63
CA ALA A 242 -8.41 -15.46 14.76
C ALA A 242 -7.48 -14.30 15.19
N ARG A 243 -7.72 -13.09 14.66
CA ARG A 243 -6.99 -11.87 15.06
C ARG A 243 -7.28 -11.50 16.51
N LEU A 244 -8.54 -11.55 16.95
CA LEU A 244 -8.92 -11.32 18.34
C LEU A 244 -8.25 -12.33 19.28
N ALA A 245 -8.29 -13.62 18.93
CA ALA A 245 -7.64 -14.67 19.72
C ALA A 245 -6.12 -14.50 19.78
N ALA A 246 -5.48 -13.95 18.75
CA ALA A 246 -4.08 -13.56 18.79
C ALA A 246 -3.86 -12.35 19.71
N ALA A 247 -4.73 -11.34 19.63
CA ALA A 247 -4.66 -10.16 20.49
C ALA A 247 -4.81 -10.49 21.97
N GLU A 248 -5.73 -11.38 22.35
CA GLU A 248 -5.91 -11.81 23.74
C GLU A 248 -4.65 -12.48 24.33
N ARG A 249 -3.88 -13.20 23.50
CA ARG A 249 -2.64 -13.84 23.93
C ARG A 249 -1.49 -12.86 24.11
N GLU A 250 -1.49 -11.77 23.36
CA GLU A 250 -0.32 -10.89 23.22
C GLU A 250 -0.48 -9.54 23.93
N ALA A 251 -1.72 -9.08 24.08
CA ALA A 251 -2.07 -7.82 24.72
C ALA A 251 -3.19 -8.05 25.75
N PRO A 252 -2.85 -8.47 27.00
CA PRO A 252 -3.85 -8.81 28.02
C PRO A 252 -4.90 -7.72 28.30
N ALA A 253 -4.57 -6.46 28.03
CA ALA A 253 -5.47 -5.32 28.16
C ALA A 253 -6.73 -5.42 27.27
N ILE A 254 -6.69 -6.18 26.16
CA ILE A 254 -7.86 -6.37 25.29
C ILE A 254 -8.90 -7.33 25.88
N ALA A 255 -8.50 -8.17 26.85
CA ALA A 255 -9.33 -9.24 27.39
C ALA A 255 -10.64 -8.73 28.02
N GLU A 256 -10.61 -7.53 28.62
CA GLU A 256 -11.81 -6.87 29.18
C GLU A 256 -12.89 -6.60 28.13
N HIS A 257 -12.48 -6.41 26.88
CA HIS A 257 -13.40 -6.08 25.78
C HIS A 257 -13.71 -7.27 24.87
N ALA A 258 -13.01 -8.39 25.01
CA ALA A 258 -13.05 -9.51 24.06
C ALA A 258 -14.47 -10.06 23.82
N ASP A 259 -15.27 -10.23 24.87
CA ASP A 259 -16.65 -10.72 24.73
C ASP A 259 -17.55 -9.72 24.00
N ALA A 260 -17.38 -8.43 24.25
CA ALA A 260 -18.11 -7.39 23.53
C ALA A 260 -17.68 -7.32 22.06
N VAL A 261 -16.38 -7.52 21.76
CA VAL A 261 -15.89 -7.64 20.37
C VAL A 261 -16.51 -8.85 19.67
N ARG A 262 -16.52 -10.04 20.29
CA ARG A 262 -17.17 -11.23 19.72
C ARG A 262 -18.66 -11.00 19.45
N ALA A 263 -19.35 -10.29 20.35
CA ALA A 263 -20.75 -9.94 20.14
C ALA A 263 -20.96 -9.04 18.91
N VAL A 264 -20.04 -8.11 18.63
CA VAL A 264 -20.04 -7.30 17.39
C VAL A 264 -19.89 -8.18 16.16
N TYR A 265 -18.89 -9.07 16.14
CA TYR A 265 -18.64 -9.96 15.00
C TYR A 265 -19.82 -10.91 14.75
N ALA A 266 -20.42 -11.44 15.82
CA ALA A 266 -21.58 -12.31 15.72
C ALA A 266 -22.81 -11.63 15.11
N ARG A 267 -23.08 -10.35 15.44
CA ARG A 267 -24.21 -9.61 14.83
C ARG A 267 -24.04 -9.42 13.33
N VAL A 268 -22.83 -9.06 12.91
CA VAL A 268 -22.53 -8.74 11.51
C VAL A 268 -22.56 -9.97 10.59
N ALA A 269 -22.54 -11.19 11.14
CA ALA A 269 -22.71 -12.44 10.38
C ALA A 269 -24.06 -12.50 9.63
N GLU A 270 -25.10 -11.97 10.24
CA GLU A 270 -26.48 -12.03 9.75
C GLU A 270 -26.91 -10.76 9.01
N THR A 271 -26.05 -9.73 8.96
CA THR A 271 -26.33 -8.46 8.30
C THR A 271 -25.95 -8.50 6.81
N SER A 272 -26.65 -7.71 6.00
CA SER A 272 -26.31 -7.54 4.58
C SER A 272 -25.01 -6.74 4.43
N TRP A 273 -24.05 -7.30 3.68
CA TRP A 273 -22.80 -6.63 3.32
C TRP A 273 -22.89 -6.08 1.90
N PRO A 274 -22.22 -4.96 1.61
CA PRO A 274 -22.07 -4.53 0.22
C PRO A 274 -21.25 -5.56 -0.56
N ASP A 275 -21.38 -5.54 -1.89
CA ASP A 275 -20.58 -6.39 -2.76
C ASP A 275 -19.09 -6.16 -2.54
N LEU A 276 -18.33 -7.24 -2.65
CA LEU A 276 -16.88 -7.20 -2.53
C LEU A 276 -16.28 -6.73 -3.85
N GLN A 277 -15.23 -5.93 -3.78
CA GLN A 277 -14.55 -5.37 -4.94
C GLN A 277 -13.05 -5.22 -4.68
N ARG A 278 -12.30 -4.80 -5.69
CA ARG A 278 -10.94 -4.30 -5.45
C ARG A 278 -11.00 -3.09 -4.52
N VAL A 279 -10.19 -3.12 -3.47
CA VAL A 279 -9.99 -2.03 -2.51
C VAL A 279 -8.50 -1.69 -2.43
N HIS A 280 -8.16 -0.58 -1.78
CA HIS A 280 -6.78 -0.26 -1.43
C HIS A 280 -6.21 -1.28 -0.42
N GLY A 281 -7.01 -1.66 0.57
CA GLY A 281 -6.71 -2.75 1.50
C GLY A 281 -5.77 -2.41 2.66
N ASP A 282 -5.09 -1.25 2.63
CA ASP A 282 -4.30 -0.69 3.74
C ASP A 282 -4.35 0.84 3.74
N LEU A 283 -5.55 1.40 3.55
CA LEU A 283 -5.70 2.85 3.45
C LEU A 283 -5.51 3.56 4.79
N HIS A 284 -4.66 4.60 4.80
CA HIS A 284 -4.52 5.57 5.88
C HIS A 284 -4.02 6.92 5.31
N LEU A 285 -3.98 7.99 6.12
CA LEU A 285 -3.58 9.34 5.68
C LEU A 285 -2.15 9.41 5.10
N GLY A 286 -1.29 8.45 5.41
CA GLY A 286 0.06 8.37 4.85
C GLY A 286 0.08 7.93 3.38
N GLN A 287 -0.99 7.30 2.91
CA GLN A 287 -1.14 6.80 1.54
C GLN A 287 -1.94 7.75 0.64
N VAL A 288 -2.09 9.00 1.07
CA VAL A 288 -2.80 10.03 0.33
C VAL A 288 -1.93 11.28 0.25
N LEU A 289 -1.78 11.84 -0.94
CA LEU A 289 -1.10 13.11 -1.18
C LEU A 289 -2.11 14.26 -1.28
N ALA A 290 -1.75 15.39 -0.70
CA ALA A 290 -2.40 16.68 -0.94
C ALA A 290 -1.78 17.34 -2.18
N VAL A 291 -2.42 17.17 -3.34
CA VAL A 291 -2.01 17.85 -4.58
C VAL A 291 -2.62 19.25 -4.62
N PRO A 292 -1.83 20.31 -4.81
CA PRO A 292 -2.33 21.67 -4.93
C PRO A 292 -3.34 21.87 -6.08
N GLY A 293 -4.14 22.93 -5.97
CA GLY A 293 -5.14 23.28 -6.98
C GLY A 293 -6.37 22.36 -6.92
N ASP A 294 -7.00 22.17 -8.07
CA ASP A 294 -8.32 21.54 -8.16
C ASP A 294 -8.29 20.01 -7.98
N ARG A 295 -7.11 19.38 -8.09
CA ARG A 295 -6.98 17.92 -7.99
C ARG A 295 -7.21 17.40 -6.57
N GLY A 296 -6.65 18.07 -5.56
CA GLY A 296 -6.83 17.71 -4.16
C GLY A 296 -6.19 16.36 -3.81
N TRP A 297 -6.99 15.45 -3.25
CA TRP A 297 -6.50 14.18 -2.71
C TRP A 297 -6.20 13.14 -3.79
N VAL A 298 -5.00 12.58 -3.74
CA VAL A 298 -4.50 11.52 -4.63
C VAL A 298 -3.99 10.34 -3.81
N PHE A 299 -4.50 9.14 -4.10
CA PHE A 299 -4.21 7.90 -3.39
C PHE A 299 -3.00 7.18 -4.02
N LEU A 300 -2.17 6.59 -3.18
CA LEU A 300 -0.95 5.85 -3.53
C LEU A 300 -0.99 4.44 -2.95
N ASP A 301 0.00 3.61 -3.32
CA ASP A 301 0.36 2.37 -2.63
C ASP A 301 -0.80 1.37 -2.45
N PHE A 302 -1.34 0.93 -3.58
CA PHE A 302 -2.40 -0.10 -3.60
C PHE A 302 -1.83 -1.51 -3.40
N GLU A 303 -0.69 -1.64 -2.69
CA GLU A 303 -0.07 -2.92 -2.39
C GLU A 303 -0.95 -3.78 -1.47
N GLY A 304 -1.81 -3.17 -0.64
CA GLY A 304 -2.59 -3.83 0.41
C GLY A 304 -1.75 -4.17 1.65
N GLU A 305 -2.35 -4.80 2.68
CA GLU A 305 -1.67 -5.06 3.96
C GLU A 305 -0.31 -5.79 3.76
N PRO A 306 0.82 -5.20 4.23
CA PRO A 306 2.16 -5.75 4.00
C PRO A 306 2.38 -7.18 4.50
N LEU A 307 1.66 -7.60 5.56
CA LEU A 307 1.79 -8.94 6.14
C LEU A 307 1.01 -10.03 5.39
N ARG A 308 0.13 -9.67 4.45
CA ARG A 308 -0.62 -10.65 3.65
C ARG A 308 0.21 -11.13 2.45
N PRO A 309 0.11 -12.40 2.04
CA PRO A 309 0.69 -12.87 0.78
C PRO A 309 0.15 -12.09 -0.43
N LEU A 310 0.98 -11.82 -1.44
CA LEU A 310 0.60 -11.02 -2.62
C LEU A 310 -0.68 -11.51 -3.32
N ALA A 311 -0.82 -12.84 -3.46
CA ALA A 311 -2.00 -13.47 -4.06
C ALA A 311 -3.30 -13.16 -3.30
N GLU A 312 -3.21 -12.96 -1.99
CA GLU A 312 -4.35 -12.61 -1.14
C GLU A 312 -4.67 -11.12 -1.15
N ARG A 313 -3.67 -10.26 -1.38
CA ARG A 313 -3.86 -8.79 -1.48
C ARG A 313 -4.68 -8.39 -2.69
N SER A 314 -4.80 -9.29 -3.67
CA SER A 314 -5.64 -9.10 -4.86
C SER A 314 -7.08 -9.61 -4.76
N VAL A 315 -7.44 -10.24 -3.64
CA VAL A 315 -8.79 -10.78 -3.45
C VAL A 315 -9.77 -9.62 -3.18
N PRO A 316 -10.94 -9.59 -3.85
CA PRO A 316 -11.98 -8.62 -3.54
C PRO A 316 -12.37 -8.63 -2.06
N ASP A 317 -12.56 -7.43 -1.50
CA ASP A 317 -12.89 -7.21 -0.10
C ASP A 317 -14.02 -6.17 0.01
N VAL A 318 -14.53 -5.97 1.23
CA VAL A 318 -15.56 -4.98 1.50
C VAL A 318 -14.96 -3.56 1.42
N PRO A 319 -15.58 -2.61 0.67
CA PRO A 319 -15.11 -1.22 0.61
C PRO A 319 -14.98 -0.53 1.97
N LEU A 320 -15.79 -0.97 2.95
CA LEU A 320 -15.80 -0.42 4.30
C LEU A 320 -14.50 -0.68 5.07
N ARG A 321 -13.65 -1.60 4.61
CA ARG A 321 -12.31 -1.81 5.16
C ARG A 321 -11.42 -0.58 4.99
N ASP A 322 -11.45 0.04 3.82
CA ASP A 322 -10.67 1.26 3.55
C ASP A 322 -11.23 2.46 4.33
N VAL A 323 -12.55 2.54 4.44
CA VAL A 323 -13.24 3.55 5.28
C VAL A 323 -12.80 3.41 6.74
N ALA A 324 -12.83 2.19 7.29
CA ALA A 324 -12.32 1.88 8.63
C ALA A 324 -10.84 2.27 8.78
N GLY A 325 -10.01 1.98 7.77
CA GLY A 325 -8.61 2.39 7.70
C GLY A 325 -8.40 3.89 7.92
N MET A 326 -9.13 4.70 7.15
CA MET A 326 -9.04 6.16 7.25
C MET A 326 -9.57 6.69 8.60
N LEU A 327 -10.68 6.14 9.10
CA LEU A 327 -11.24 6.51 10.40
C LEU A 327 -10.26 6.29 11.55
N ARG A 328 -9.56 5.14 11.54
CA ARG A 328 -8.48 4.86 12.49
C ARG A 328 -7.34 5.86 12.33
N SER A 329 -6.97 6.21 11.10
CA SER A 329 -5.90 7.18 10.84
C SER A 329 -6.13 8.54 11.49
N PHE A 330 -7.38 9.03 11.57
CA PHE A 330 -7.70 10.26 12.31
C PHE A 330 -7.52 10.12 13.82
N ASP A 331 -7.88 8.97 14.41
CA ASP A 331 -7.64 8.71 15.83
C ASP A 331 -6.12 8.68 16.13
N TYR A 332 -5.28 8.22 15.19
CA TYR A 332 -3.83 8.26 15.34
C TYR A 332 -3.25 9.68 15.29
N VAL A 333 -3.86 10.60 14.54
CA VAL A 333 -3.44 12.03 14.56
C VAL A 333 -3.59 12.57 15.98
N ALA A 334 -4.76 12.38 16.60
CA ALA A 334 -4.99 12.81 17.98
C ALA A 334 -4.10 12.07 18.98
N GLY A 335 -3.92 10.77 18.80
CA GLY A 335 -3.05 9.96 19.65
C GLY A 335 -1.57 10.37 19.59
N ALA A 336 -1.09 10.85 18.43
CA ALA A 336 0.25 11.35 18.24
C ALA A 336 0.46 12.70 18.92
N LEU A 337 -0.50 13.63 18.80
CA LEU A 337 -0.43 14.95 19.44
C LEU A 337 -0.55 14.87 20.97
N ALA A 338 -1.35 13.95 21.50
CA ALA A 338 -1.43 13.69 22.93
C ALA A 338 -0.13 13.13 23.54
N ARG A 339 0.82 12.72 22.69
CA ARG A 339 2.14 12.16 23.07
C ARG A 339 3.30 13.07 22.71
N ASP A 340 3.03 14.26 22.16
CA ASP A 340 4.08 15.21 21.81
C ASP A 340 4.72 15.80 23.07
N ALA A 341 5.86 16.49 22.92
CA ALA A 341 6.56 17.12 24.05
C ALA A 341 5.69 18.17 24.78
N ASP A 342 4.78 18.79 24.04
CA ASP A 342 3.70 19.65 24.54
C ASP A 342 2.36 19.00 24.13
N PRO A 343 1.77 18.13 24.98
CA PRO A 343 0.59 17.36 24.62
C PRO A 343 -0.62 18.23 24.27
N ILE A 344 -1.26 17.93 23.13
CA ILE A 344 -2.49 18.58 22.67
C ILE A 344 -3.62 17.56 22.70
N ASP A 345 -4.73 17.89 23.37
CA ASP A 345 -5.98 17.14 23.24
C ASP A 345 -6.71 17.58 21.97
N SER A 346 -6.66 16.75 20.94
CA SER A 346 -7.35 16.95 19.67
C SER A 346 -8.41 15.87 19.43
N GLY A 347 -9.02 15.34 20.49
CA GLY A 347 -10.08 14.33 20.41
C GLY A 347 -11.32 14.82 19.64
N ASP A 348 -11.78 16.04 19.92
CA ASP A 348 -12.92 16.66 19.23
C ASP A 348 -12.61 16.89 17.74
N TRP A 349 -11.40 17.36 17.42
CA TRP A 349 -10.93 17.52 16.04
C TRP A 349 -10.98 16.19 15.27
N ALA A 350 -10.52 15.10 15.88
CA ALA A 350 -10.56 13.77 15.24
C ALA A 350 -12.00 13.29 15.07
N HIS A 351 -12.89 13.56 16.03
CA HIS A 351 -14.30 13.23 15.92
C HIS A 351 -14.98 13.97 14.75
N GLU A 352 -14.74 15.27 14.62
CA GLU A 352 -15.27 16.10 13.53
C GLU A 352 -14.75 15.64 12.16
N ALA A 353 -13.44 15.40 12.04
CA ALA A 353 -12.84 14.89 10.80
C ALA A 353 -13.43 13.54 10.39
N ARG A 354 -13.62 12.62 11.35
CA ARG A 354 -14.26 11.31 11.11
C ARG A 354 -15.69 11.46 10.60
N SER A 355 -16.48 12.33 11.23
CA SER A 355 -17.88 12.58 10.82
C SER A 355 -17.93 13.18 9.41
N ALA A 356 -17.11 14.19 9.15
CA ALA A 356 -17.06 14.88 7.87
C ALA A 356 -16.57 13.97 6.73
N PHE A 357 -15.59 13.09 7.00
CA PHE A 357 -15.15 12.07 6.06
C PHE A 357 -16.27 11.09 5.68
N LEU A 358 -17.02 10.59 6.66
CA LEU A 358 -18.16 9.71 6.40
C LEU A 358 -19.24 10.41 5.57
N THR A 359 -19.55 11.67 5.88
CA THR A 359 -20.47 12.49 5.08
C THR A 359 -20.00 12.61 3.63
N GLY A 360 -18.72 12.89 3.40
CA GLY A 360 -18.16 12.98 2.05
C GLY A 360 -18.20 11.65 1.28
N TYR A 361 -17.92 10.54 1.97
CA TYR A 361 -17.97 9.21 1.37
C TYR A 361 -19.41 8.79 1.01
N GLU A 362 -20.36 9.06 1.90
CA GLU A 362 -21.79 8.81 1.67
C GLU A 362 -22.29 9.60 0.44
N GLN A 363 -21.95 10.89 0.37
CA GLN A 363 -22.27 11.74 -0.79
C GLN A 363 -21.65 11.21 -2.09
N GLY A 364 -20.39 10.78 -2.05
CA GLY A 364 -19.67 10.33 -3.23
C GLY A 364 -20.09 8.94 -3.74
N THR A 365 -20.61 8.08 -2.86
CA THR A 365 -21.17 6.77 -3.24
C THR A 365 -22.64 6.86 -3.64
N GLY A 366 -23.37 7.87 -3.14
CA GLY A 366 -24.82 7.99 -3.34
C GLY A 366 -25.64 6.96 -2.56
N GLY A 367 -25.00 6.17 -1.70
CA GLY A 367 -25.63 5.18 -0.82
C GLY A 367 -25.85 5.72 0.58
N ASP A 368 -26.68 5.02 1.38
CA ASP A 368 -26.86 5.30 2.80
C ASP A 368 -25.87 4.44 3.61
N LEU A 369 -24.82 5.06 4.17
CA LEU A 369 -23.83 4.34 4.97
C LEU A 369 -24.43 3.76 6.25
N ARG A 370 -25.57 4.30 6.73
CA ARG A 370 -26.26 3.80 7.93
C ARG A 370 -26.76 2.38 7.71
N ALA A 371 -27.12 2.02 6.48
CA ALA A 371 -27.54 0.67 6.11
C ALA A 371 -26.43 -0.38 6.34
N HIS A 372 -25.16 0.05 6.37
CA HIS A 372 -24.00 -0.82 6.60
C HIS A 372 -23.20 -0.42 7.84
N ARG A 373 -23.80 0.31 8.78
CA ARG A 373 -23.09 0.83 9.96
C ARG A 373 -22.47 -0.29 10.80
N GLU A 374 -23.21 -1.38 11.02
CA GLU A 374 -22.72 -2.52 11.80
C GLU A 374 -21.49 -3.16 11.15
N VAL A 375 -21.50 -3.30 9.82
CA VAL A 375 -20.37 -3.83 9.04
C VAL A 375 -19.18 -2.89 9.19
N LEU A 376 -19.37 -1.58 9.02
CA LEU A 376 -18.30 -0.60 9.21
C LEU A 376 -17.70 -0.65 10.63
N ASP A 377 -18.56 -0.72 11.66
CA ASP A 377 -18.11 -0.82 13.05
C ASP A 377 -17.29 -2.09 13.30
N ALA A 378 -17.68 -3.24 12.73
CA ALA A 378 -16.92 -4.48 12.84
C ALA A 378 -15.55 -4.40 12.16
N PHE A 379 -15.45 -3.79 10.97
CA PHE A 379 -14.17 -3.61 10.28
C PHE A 379 -13.27 -2.55 10.94
N GLU A 380 -13.85 -1.48 11.50
CA GLU A 380 -13.09 -0.51 12.32
C GLU A 380 -12.56 -1.18 13.59
N LEU A 381 -13.36 -2.03 14.22
CA LEU A 381 -12.99 -2.78 15.41
C LEU A 381 -11.90 -3.80 15.11
N ASP A 382 -12.02 -4.60 14.04
CA ASP A 382 -10.98 -5.55 13.62
C ASP A 382 -9.64 -4.86 13.34
N LYS A 383 -9.67 -3.70 12.66
CA LYS A 383 -8.46 -2.91 12.46
C LYS A 383 -7.85 -2.46 13.79
N ALA A 384 -8.67 -2.00 14.75
CA ALA A 384 -8.18 -1.63 16.08
C ALA A 384 -7.60 -2.84 16.83
N VAL A 385 -8.21 -4.03 16.75
CA VAL A 385 -7.68 -5.28 17.33
C VAL A 385 -6.31 -5.62 16.74
N TYR A 386 -6.18 -5.55 15.41
CA TYR A 386 -4.89 -5.74 14.73
C TYR A 386 -3.83 -4.73 15.21
N GLU A 387 -4.21 -3.46 15.30
CA GLU A 387 -3.33 -2.38 15.77
C GLU A 387 -2.88 -2.59 17.21
N VAL A 388 -3.74 -3.10 18.12
CA VAL A 388 -3.32 -3.43 19.50
C VAL A 388 -2.10 -4.35 19.48
N VAL A 389 -2.14 -5.44 18.71
CA VAL A 389 -1.02 -6.39 18.60
C VAL A 389 0.21 -5.72 17.99
N TYR A 390 0.01 -4.96 16.91
CA TYR A 390 1.10 -4.28 16.23
C TYR A 390 1.82 -3.28 17.15
N GLU A 391 1.07 -2.43 17.86
CA GLU A 391 1.64 -1.44 18.77
C GLU A 391 2.27 -2.10 19.99
N SER A 392 1.66 -3.13 20.58
CA SER A 392 2.27 -3.88 21.69
C SER A 392 3.65 -4.44 21.36
N ARG A 393 3.91 -4.81 20.10
CA ARG A 393 5.20 -5.35 19.65
C ARG A 393 6.22 -4.27 19.27
N ASN A 394 5.76 -3.22 18.59
CA ASN A 394 6.67 -2.28 17.90
C ASN A 394 6.78 -0.93 18.61
N ARG A 395 5.70 -0.46 19.25
CA ARG A 395 5.63 0.83 19.95
C ARG A 395 4.72 0.70 21.17
N PRO A 396 5.14 0.01 22.25
CA PRO A 396 4.27 -0.27 23.39
C PRO A 396 3.58 0.97 23.97
N ASP A 397 4.26 2.12 23.95
CA ASP A 397 3.70 3.40 24.42
C ASP A 397 2.51 3.89 23.60
N TRP A 398 2.26 3.37 22.39
CA TRP A 398 1.15 3.75 21.50
C TRP A 398 -0.09 2.88 21.67
N VAL A 399 -0.01 1.75 22.39
CA VAL A 399 -1.10 0.76 22.52
C VAL A 399 -2.41 1.34 23.08
N GLY A 400 -2.34 2.43 23.85
CA GLY A 400 -3.53 3.11 24.37
C GLY A 400 -4.46 3.66 23.28
N ILE A 401 -3.93 4.01 22.11
CA ILE A 401 -4.71 4.55 20.98
C ILE A 401 -5.69 3.49 20.43
N PRO A 402 -5.24 2.29 20.01
CA PRO A 402 -6.16 1.25 19.56
C PRO A 402 -7.02 0.67 20.68
N LEU A 403 -6.54 0.57 21.93
CA LEU A 403 -7.37 0.09 23.05
C LEU A 403 -8.58 1.02 23.32
N ALA A 404 -8.38 2.34 23.30
CA ALA A 404 -9.48 3.30 23.47
C ALA A 404 -10.53 3.17 22.35
N ALA A 405 -10.09 2.87 21.13
CA ALA A 405 -10.99 2.62 20.01
C ALA A 405 -11.78 1.31 20.16
N VAL A 406 -11.11 0.23 20.58
CA VAL A 406 -11.77 -1.06 20.91
C VAL A 406 -12.86 -0.84 21.96
N ALA A 407 -12.54 -0.17 23.08
CA ALA A 407 -13.50 0.11 24.14
C ALA A 407 -14.71 0.90 23.63
N ARG A 408 -14.46 1.98 22.86
CA ARG A 408 -15.49 2.86 22.29
C ARG A 408 -16.41 2.13 21.30
N LEU A 409 -15.84 1.32 20.40
CA LEU A 409 -16.58 0.61 19.36
C LEU A 409 -17.36 -0.57 19.94
N ALA A 410 -16.74 -1.34 20.83
CA ALA A 410 -17.40 -2.43 21.54
C ALA A 410 -18.60 -1.93 22.35
N ALA A 411 -18.47 -0.82 23.08
CA ALA A 411 -19.56 -0.24 23.86
C ALA A 411 -20.69 0.32 22.99
N ARG A 412 -20.36 1.00 21.88
CA ARG A 412 -21.35 1.62 20.99
C ARG A 412 -22.30 0.61 20.36
N SER A 413 -21.82 -0.59 20.08
CA SER A 413 -22.60 -1.62 19.41
C SER A 413 -23.27 -2.61 20.37
N SER A 414 -23.01 -2.50 21.69
CA SER A 414 -23.70 -3.28 22.72
C SER A 414 -25.07 -2.71 23.10
N GLY A 415 -25.40 -1.49 22.67
CA GLY A 415 -26.73 -0.88 22.78
C GLY A 415 -27.36 -0.72 21.41
#